data_AF-A0A353PBH4-F1
#
_entry.id   AF-A0A353PBH4-F1
#
_cell.length_a   1.000
_cell.length_b   1.000
_cell.length_c   1.000
_cell.angle_alpha   90.00
_cell.angle_beta   90.00
_cell.angle_gamma   90.00
#
_symmetry.space_group_name_H-M   'P 1'
#
loop_
_entity.id
_entity.type
_entity.pdbx_description
1 polymer ?
#
loop_
_entity_poly.entity_id
_entity_poly.type
_entity_poly.pdbx_seq_one_letter_code
_entity_poly.pdbx_strand_id
1 'polypeptide(L)' 'LATNAYPTFKFPKLAGQHPEYIVAALKAYKSGERSHKTMTFQAGSLSEQDMLDIAAYLATLDGQ' A
#
# COMPACT_ATOMS: atom_id res chain seq x y z
N LEU A 1 31.28 -3.65 -14.57
CA LEU A 1 29.83 -3.50 -14.34
C LEU A 1 29.50 -4.31 -13.08
N ALA A 2 29.38 -3.66 -11.92
CA ALA A 2 29.12 -4.36 -10.66
C ALA A 2 27.65 -4.74 -10.59
N THR A 3 27.35 -6.03 -10.70
CA THR A 3 26.03 -6.60 -10.45
C THR A 3 25.74 -6.41 -8.96
N ASN A 4 24.74 -5.59 -8.63
CA ASN A 4 24.40 -5.28 -7.25
C ASN A 4 24.03 -6.57 -6.50
N ALA A 5 24.80 -6.94 -5.47
CA ALA A 5 24.67 -8.21 -4.74
C ALA A 5 23.50 -8.25 -3.73
N TYR A 6 22.69 -7.19 -3.70
CA TYR A 6 21.54 -7.05 -2.81
C TYR A 6 20.24 -7.38 -3.55
N PRO A 7 19.32 -8.15 -2.93
CA PRO A 7 18.02 -8.42 -3.54
C PRO A 7 17.28 -7.10 -3.80
N THR A 8 16.79 -6.95 -5.03
CA THR A 8 15.96 -5.80 -5.40
C THR A 8 14.53 -6.05 -4.92
N PHE A 9 14.15 -5.39 -3.83
CA PHE A 9 12.76 -5.43 -3.36
C PHE A 9 11.93 -4.43 -4.16
N LYS A 10 10.94 -4.93 -4.91
CA LYS A 10 10.01 -4.09 -5.67
C LYS A 10 8.79 -3.79 -4.81
N PHE A 11 8.76 -2.60 -4.21
CA PHE A 11 7.57 -2.08 -3.54
C PHE A 11 6.81 -1.13 -4.46
N PRO A 12 5.47 -1.15 -4.44
CA PRO A 12 4.69 -0.18 -5.19
C PRO A 12 4.88 1.21 -4.58
N LYS A 13 4.95 2.22 -5.45
CA LYS A 13 4.89 3.62 -5.03
C LYS A 13 3.47 3.96 -4.59
N LEU A 14 3.36 4.51 -3.37
CA LEU A 14 2.07 4.88 -2.77
C LEU A 14 1.88 6.39 -2.67
N ALA A 15 2.96 7.18 -2.67
CA ALA A 15 2.89 8.63 -2.65
C ALA A 15 2.23 9.16 -3.93
N GLY A 16 1.26 10.05 -3.78
CA GLY A 16 0.52 10.69 -4.88
C GLY A 16 -0.48 9.77 -5.57
N GLN A 17 -0.75 8.58 -5.01
CA GLN A 17 -1.75 7.67 -5.56
C GLN A 17 -3.17 8.16 -5.25
N HIS A 18 -4.12 7.84 -6.12
CA HIS A 18 -5.54 8.14 -5.90
C HIS A 18 -6.05 7.51 -4.60
N PRO A 19 -6.68 8.30 -3.71
CA PRO A 19 -7.11 7.82 -2.41
C PRO A 19 -8.13 6.66 -2.53
N GLU A 20 -9.03 6.71 -3.52
CA GLU A 20 -10.01 5.65 -3.77
C GLU A 20 -9.33 4.31 -4.08
N TYR A 21 -8.23 4.34 -4.83
CA TYR A 21 -7.47 3.14 -5.14
C TYR A 21 -6.78 2.57 -3.90
N ILE A 22 -6.20 3.43 -3.04
CA ILE A 22 -5.57 2.99 -1.79
C ILE A 22 -6.59 2.32 -0.87
N VAL A 23 -7.77 2.92 -0.69
CA VAL A 23 -8.85 2.35 0.11
C VAL A 23 -9.31 1.01 -0.46
N ALA A 24 -9.55 0.94 -1.78
CA ALA A 24 -9.96 -0.29 -2.44
C ALA A 24 -8.92 -1.40 -2.28
N ALA A 25 -7.62 -1.07 -2.42
CA ALA A 25 -6.54 -2.02 -2.23
C ALA A 25 -6.45 -2.53 -0.79
N LEU A 26 -6.55 -1.64 0.22
CA LEU A 26 -6.54 -2.02 1.64
C LEU A 26 -7.73 -2.92 1.99
N LYS A 27 -8.93 -2.59 1.49
CA LYS A 27 -10.12 -3.43 1.64
C LYS A 27 -9.93 -4.81 1.00
N ALA A 28 -9.36 -4.88 -0.21
CA ALA A 28 -9.09 -6.13 -0.91
C ALA A 28 -8.02 -6.98 -0.19
N TYR A 29 -7.01 -6.37 0.44
CA TYR A 29 -6.04 -7.09 1.26
C TYR A 29 -6.66 -7.61 2.56
N LYS A 30 -7.58 -6.86 3.17
CA LYS A 30 -8.29 -7.25 4.39
C LYS A 30 -9.31 -8.37 4.12
N SER A 31 -10.02 -8.32 3.00
CA SER A 31 -10.98 -9.37 2.58
C SER A 31 -10.30 -10.65 2.09
N GLY A 32 -9.03 -10.57 1.70
CA GLY A 32 -8.29 -11.66 1.09
C GLY A 32 -8.45 -11.77 -0.43
N GLU A 33 -9.22 -10.88 -1.05
CA GLU A 33 -9.33 -10.77 -2.52
C GLU A 33 -7.97 -10.51 -3.17
N ARG A 34 -7.13 -9.69 -2.51
CA ARG A 34 -5.74 -9.46 -2.90
C ARG A 34 -4.80 -10.19 -1.95
N SER A 35 -4.04 -11.15 -2.48
CA SER A 35 -3.12 -11.97 -1.68
C SER A 35 -1.73 -11.36 -1.60
N HIS A 36 -1.34 -10.90 -0.41
CA HIS A 36 0.04 -10.56 -0.07
C HIS A 36 0.23 -10.61 1.44
N LYS A 37 0.97 -11.60 1.95
CA LYS A 37 1.07 -11.90 3.40
C LYS A 37 1.34 -10.67 4.26
N THR A 38 2.29 -9.83 3.86
CA THR A 38 2.62 -8.59 4.58
C THR A 38 1.44 -7.61 4.57
N MET A 39 0.80 -7.37 3.42
CA MET A 39 -0.26 -6.37 3.33
C MET A 39 -1.56 -6.85 3.97
N THR A 40 -1.86 -8.15 3.93
CA THR A 40 -2.98 -8.74 4.66
C THR A 40 -2.81 -8.58 6.18
N PHE A 41 -1.59 -8.79 6.70
CA PHE A 41 -1.30 -8.54 8.11
C PHE A 41 -1.48 -7.06 8.47
N GLN A 42 -0.95 -6.14 7.64
CA GLN A 42 -1.09 -4.70 7.89
C GLN A 42 -2.54 -4.21 7.77
N ALA A 43 -3.30 -4.66 6.78
CA ALA A 43 -4.68 -4.23 6.57
C ALA A 43 -5.67 -4.87 7.57
N GLY A 44 -5.30 -6.00 8.18
CA GLY A 44 -6.16 -6.76 9.09
C GLY A 44 -6.58 -5.97 10.34
N SER A 45 -5.71 -5.10 10.86
CA SER A 45 -5.97 -4.30 12.06
C SER A 45 -6.61 -2.93 11.77
N LEU A 46 -6.68 -2.50 10.52
CA LEU A 46 -7.18 -1.16 10.17
C LEU A 46 -8.71 -1.10 10.22
N SER A 47 -9.25 -0.06 10.84
CA SER A 47 -10.64 0.34 10.67
C SER A 47 -10.87 0.97 9.29
N GLU A 48 -12.13 1.14 8.89
CA GLU A 48 -12.44 1.84 7.64
C GLU A 48 -12.00 3.31 7.67
N GLN A 49 -12.11 3.97 8.82
CA GLN A 49 -11.61 5.33 9.00
C GLN A 49 -10.09 5.40 8.84
N ASP A 50 -9.35 4.46 9.43
CA ASP A 50 -7.89 4.43 9.27
C ASP A 50 -7.48 4.28 7.79
N MET A 51 -8.21 3.47 7.02
CA MET A 51 -7.94 3.31 5.58
C MET A 51 -8.19 4.61 4.81
N LEU A 52 -9.22 5.37 5.16
CA LEU A 52 -9.53 6.67 4.57
C LEU A 52 -8.46 7.71 4.92
N ASP A 53 -8.04 7.77 6.19
CA ASP A 53 -7.05 8.72 6.67
C ASP A 53 -5.67 8.45 6.05
N ILE A 54 -5.27 7.18 5.96
CA ILE A 54 -4.04 6.76 5.27
C ILE A 54 -4.11 7.15 3.79
N ALA A 55 -5.22 6.88 3.12
CA ALA A 55 -5.39 7.21 1.71
C ALA A 55 -5.33 8.72 1.46
N ALA A 56 -6.00 9.52 2.29
CA ALA A 56 -5.96 10.97 2.23
C ALA A 56 -4.53 11.49 2.43
N TYR A 57 -3.81 11.01 3.44
CA TYR A 57 -2.43 11.40 3.68
C TYR A 57 -1.52 11.03 2.50
N LEU A 58 -1.57 9.79 2.01
CA LEU A 58 -0.72 9.33 0.91
C LEU A 58 -0.97 10.10 -0.40
N ALA A 59 -2.22 10.54 -0.64
CA ALA A 59 -2.57 11.37 -1.78
C ALA A 59 -1.95 12.79 -1.71
N THR A 60 -1.63 13.30 -0.50
CA THR A 60 -0.95 14.58 -0.33
C THR A 60 0.56 14.52 -0.55
N LEU A 61 1.14 13.32 -0.58
CA LEU A 61 2.58 13.15 -0.76
C LEU A 61 2.96 13.29 -2.23
N ASP A 62 4.02 14.04 -2.51
CA ASP A 62 4.54 14.17 -3.86
C ASP A 62 5.06 12.82 -4.36
N GLY A 63 4.47 12.37 -5.46
CA GLY A 63 4.83 11.14 -6.15
C GLY A 63 6.07 11.30 -7.04
N GLN A 64 7.14 11.96 -6.58
CA GLN A 64 8.45 12.03 -7.29
C GLN A 64 9.35 10.85 -6.95
#